data_AF-A0A4Q2RAG9-F1
#
_entry.id   AF-A0A4Q2RAG9-F1
#
_cell.length_a   1.000
_cell.length_b   1.000
_cell.length_c   1.000
_cell.angle_alpha   90.00
_cell.angle_beta   90.00
_cell.angle_gamma   90.00
#
_symmetry.space_group_name_H-M   'P 1'
#
loop_
_entity.id
_entity.type
_entity.pdbx_description
1 polymer ?
#
loop_
_entity_poly.entity_id
_entity_poly.type
_entity_poly.pdbx_seq_one_letter_code
_entity_poly.pdbx_strand_id
1 'polypeptide(L)'
;MRRRRRQAGYTLLELLVVMGILAVLTAIATPQVMGYFNKAKTESVQLQVQNISTALELYFMENGTYPTSEDGLRALVEAPADAPRWAGPYLKQTQALIDPWGHPYQYVYPNEAGQYSIYSLGSKTTANASDDRAMEARR
;
A
#
# COMPACT_ATOMS: atom_id res chain seq x y z
N MET A 1 -57.58 -39.68 6.02
CA MET A 1 -57.00 -39.13 7.27
C MET A 1 -55.60 -38.59 6.99
N ARG A 2 -55.38 -37.26 7.03
CA ARG A 2 -54.05 -36.64 6.81
C ARG A 2 -53.29 -36.53 8.14
N ARG A 3 -52.22 -37.31 8.30
CA ARG A 3 -51.30 -37.17 9.44
C ARG A 3 -50.55 -35.84 9.30
N ARG A 4 -50.78 -34.90 10.21
CA ARG A 4 -49.94 -33.70 10.36
C ARG A 4 -48.54 -34.17 10.76
N ARG A 5 -47.54 -33.92 9.92
CA ARG A 5 -46.13 -34.07 10.28
C ARG A 5 -45.85 -33.10 11.41
N ARG A 6 -45.38 -33.61 12.56
CA ARG A 6 -44.90 -32.75 13.65
C ARG A 6 -43.67 -32.01 13.15
N GLN A 7 -43.72 -30.69 13.10
CA GLN A 7 -42.52 -29.87 12.91
C GLN A 7 -41.67 -30.04 14.17
N ALA A 8 -40.49 -30.65 14.02
CA ALA A 8 -39.48 -30.63 15.06
C ALA A 8 -38.84 -29.23 15.03
N GLY A 9 -39.14 -28.41 16.03
CA GLY A 9 -38.45 -27.15 16.25
C GLY A 9 -37.10 -27.41 16.93
N TYR A 10 -36.09 -26.64 16.56
CA TYR A 10 -34.79 -26.66 17.24
C TYR A 10 -34.96 -26.20 18.70
N THR A 11 -34.21 -26.82 19.61
CA THR A 11 -34.21 -26.42 21.01
C THR A 11 -33.35 -25.18 21.22
N LEU A 12 -33.66 -24.36 22.23
CA LEU A 12 -32.82 -23.21 22.59
C LEU A 12 -31.38 -23.62 22.94
N LEU A 13 -31.22 -24.81 23.52
CA LEU A 13 -29.92 -25.37 23.89
C LEU A 13 -29.07 -25.68 22.65
N GLU A 14 -29.67 -26.19 21.58
CA GLU A 14 -28.99 -26.43 20.30
C GLU A 14 -28.41 -25.13 19.71
N LEU A 15 -29.21 -24.06 19.69
CA LEU A 15 -28.75 -22.76 19.20
C LEU A 15 -27.66 -22.17 20.09
N LEU A 16 -27.74 -22.37 21.41
CA LEU A 16 -26.71 -21.94 22.35
C LEU A 16 -25.37 -22.64 22.09
N VAL A 17 -25.39 -23.96 21.92
CA VAL A 17 -24.18 -24.74 21.61
C VAL A 17 -23.58 -24.31 20.27
N VAL A 18 -24.41 -24.10 19.24
CA VAL A 18 -23.94 -23.63 17.92
C VAL A 18 -23.28 -22.25 18.02
N MET A 19 -23.90 -21.30 18.72
CA MET A 19 -23.31 -19.97 18.92
C MET A 19 -22.02 -20.03 19.74
N GLY A 20 -21.94 -20.92 20.74
CA GLY A 20 -20.72 -21.15 21.51
C GLY A 20 -19.57 -21.66 20.64
N ILE A 21 -19.82 -22.64 19.78
CA ILE A 21 -18.81 -23.15 18.83
C ILE A 21 -18.40 -22.06 17.84
N LEU A 22 -19.36 -21.30 17.28
CA LEU A 22 -19.06 -20.20 16.36
C LEU A 22 -18.19 -19.12 17.00
N ALA A 23 -18.46 -18.75 18.26
CA ALA A 23 -17.67 -17.75 18.99
C ALA A 23 -16.19 -18.19 19.13
N VAL A 24 -15.95 -19.44 19.51
CA VAL A 24 -14.59 -20.00 19.65
C VAL A 24 -13.88 -20.06 18.29
N LEU A 25 -14.57 -20.51 17.23
CA LEU A 25 -14.00 -20.54 15.88
C LEU A 25 -13.62 -19.14 15.38
N THR A 26 -14.49 -18.14 15.57
CA THR A 26 -14.19 -16.76 15.17
C THR A 26 -13.03 -16.15 15.93
N ALA A 27 -12.86 -16.48 17.22
CA ALA A 27 -11.75 -15.99 18.04
C ALA A 27 -10.39 -16.45 17.51
N ILE A 28 -10.30 -17.69 17.01
CA ILE A 28 -9.06 -18.28 16.50
C ILE A 28 -8.77 -17.83 15.05
N ALA A 29 -9.79 -17.66 14.21
CA ALA A 29 -9.61 -17.36 12.79
C ALA A 29 -9.17 -15.91 12.50
N THR A 30 -9.53 -14.95 13.37
CA THR A 30 -9.32 -13.51 13.15
C THR A 30 -7.83 -13.07 12.98
N PRO A 31 -6.87 -13.47 13.84
CA PRO A 31 -5.50 -12.96 13.75
C PRO A 31 -4.73 -13.40 12.50
N GLN A 32 -5.01 -14.59 11.96
CA GLN A 32 -4.29 -15.10 10.79
C GLN A 32 -4.57 -14.26 9.54
N VAL A 33 -5.81 -13.82 9.36
CA VAL A 33 -6.24 -13.05 8.18
C VAL A 33 -5.49 -11.71 8.07
N MET A 34 -5.26 -11.02 9.19
CA MET A 34 -4.55 -9.73 9.20
C MET A 34 -3.08 -9.85 8.76
N GLY A 35 -2.39 -10.92 9.13
CA GLY A 35 -1.00 -11.17 8.71
C GLY A 35 -0.88 -11.34 7.19
N TYR A 36 -1.82 -12.08 6.57
CA TYR A 36 -1.86 -12.25 5.11
C TYR A 36 -2.12 -10.94 4.38
N PHE A 37 -3.03 -10.10 4.89
CA PHE A 37 -3.28 -8.78 4.29
C PHE A 37 -2.03 -7.89 4.32
N ASN A 38 -1.31 -7.83 5.45
CA ASN A 38 -0.09 -7.04 5.53
C ASN A 38 1.00 -7.53 4.57
N LYS A 39 1.16 -8.86 4.43
CA LYS A 39 2.11 -9.44 3.47
C LYS A 39 1.76 -9.05 2.03
N ALA A 40 0.50 -9.19 1.64
CA ALA A 40 0.03 -8.83 0.30
C ALA A 40 0.24 -7.33 0.01
N LYS A 41 0.05 -6.46 1.01
CA LYS A 41 0.35 -5.03 0.89
C LYS A 41 1.84 -4.78 0.66
N THR A 42 2.73 -5.42 1.40
CA THR A 42 4.19 -5.28 1.22
C THR A 42 4.64 -5.75 -0.16
N GLU A 43 4.14 -6.89 -0.64
CA GLU A 43 4.43 -7.39 -1.99
C GLU A 43 3.92 -6.41 -3.07
N SER A 44 2.73 -5.85 -2.88
CA SER A 44 2.19 -4.81 -3.76
C SER A 44 3.07 -3.56 -3.79
N VAL A 45 3.63 -3.13 -2.64
CA VAL A 45 4.56 -2.00 -2.58
C VAL A 45 5.82 -2.28 -3.38
N GLN A 46 6.40 -3.47 -3.29
CA GLN A 46 7.60 -3.83 -4.05
C GLN A 46 7.36 -3.71 -5.56
N LEU A 47 6.22 -4.21 -6.04
CA LEU A 47 5.84 -4.11 -7.45
C LEU A 47 5.60 -2.65 -7.89
N GLN A 48 4.93 -1.86 -7.05
CA GLN A 48 4.68 -0.44 -7.35
C GLN A 48 5.98 0.37 -7.39
N VAL A 49 6.89 0.15 -6.43
CA VAL A 49 8.23 0.76 -6.41
C VAL A 49 9.01 0.41 -7.67
N GLN A 50 9.01 -0.86 -8.08
CA GLN A 50 9.64 -1.29 -9.33
C GLN A 50 9.08 -0.53 -10.54
N ASN A 51 7.75 -0.43 -10.63
CA ASN A 51 7.09 0.29 -11.73
C ASN A 51 7.42 1.78 -11.75
N ILE A 52 7.47 2.43 -10.58
CA ILE A 52 7.86 3.84 -10.44
C ILE A 52 9.33 4.01 -10.83
N SER A 53 10.23 3.11 -10.41
CA SER A 53 11.64 3.12 -10.82
C SER A 53 11.79 3.04 -12.33
N THR A 54 11.08 2.11 -13.00
CA THR A 54 11.10 2.02 -14.46
C THR A 54 10.58 3.30 -15.11
N ALA A 55 9.53 3.92 -14.56
CA ALA A 55 9.03 5.19 -15.07
C ALA A 55 10.05 6.34 -14.90
N LEU A 56 10.78 6.38 -13.78
CA LEU A 56 11.86 7.34 -13.55
C LEU A 56 13.02 7.14 -14.53
N GLU A 57 13.39 5.90 -14.82
CA GLU A 57 14.42 5.59 -15.81
C GLU A 57 14.01 6.05 -17.22
N LEU A 58 12.75 5.84 -17.61
CA LEU A 58 12.21 6.34 -18.88
C LEU A 58 12.23 7.87 -18.93
N TYR A 59 11.80 8.53 -17.85
CA TYR A 59 11.88 9.99 -17.74
C TYR A 59 13.33 10.49 -17.91
N PHE A 60 14.29 9.82 -17.28
CA PHE A 60 15.71 10.15 -17.39
C PHE A 60 16.25 9.94 -18.81
N MET A 61 15.85 8.88 -19.50
CA MET A 61 16.26 8.62 -20.89
C MET A 61 15.81 9.74 -21.85
N GLU A 62 14.65 10.34 -21.61
CA GLU A 62 14.10 11.38 -22.47
C GLU A 62 14.56 12.80 -22.09
N ASN A 63 14.57 13.11 -20.80
CA ASN A 63 14.87 14.45 -20.29
C ASN A 63 16.33 14.63 -19.84
N GLY A 64 17.09 13.53 -19.72
CA GLY A 64 18.50 13.54 -19.29
C GLY A 64 18.73 13.81 -17.80
N THR A 65 17.67 14.00 -17.02
CA THR A 65 17.69 14.22 -15.58
C THR A 65 16.48 13.54 -14.94
N TYR A 66 16.55 13.22 -13.66
CA TYR A 66 15.38 12.82 -12.89
C TYR A 66 14.53 14.04 -12.50
N PRO A 67 13.25 13.86 -12.14
CA PRO A 67 12.40 14.93 -11.62
C PRO A 67 13.04 15.63 -10.41
N THR A 68 12.79 16.92 -10.27
CA THR A 68 13.25 17.67 -9.09
C THR A 68 12.48 17.24 -7.85
N SER A 69 12.96 17.62 -6.65
CA SER A 69 12.20 17.40 -5.42
C SER A 69 10.90 18.23 -5.36
N GLU A 70 10.78 19.30 -6.17
CA GLU A 70 9.59 20.14 -6.25
C GLU A 70 8.50 19.49 -7.13
N ASP A 71 8.89 18.99 -8.32
CA ASP A 71 7.96 18.24 -9.18
C ASP A 71 7.64 16.85 -8.60
N GLY A 72 8.66 16.22 -8.01
CA GLY A 72 8.61 14.90 -7.43
C GLY A 72 8.10 13.83 -8.40
N LEU A 73 7.40 12.83 -7.87
CA LEU A 73 6.82 11.75 -8.68
C LEU A 73 5.64 12.21 -9.54
N ARG A 74 5.12 13.43 -9.35
CA ARG A 74 4.03 13.95 -10.19
C ARG A 74 4.48 14.19 -11.63
N ALA A 75 5.76 14.49 -11.85
CA ALA A 75 6.36 14.59 -13.18
C ALA A 75 6.21 13.31 -14.03
N LEU A 76 5.94 12.17 -13.39
CA LEU A 76 5.71 10.90 -14.09
C LEU A 76 4.30 10.78 -14.67
N VAL A 77 3.35 11.61 -14.20
CA VAL A 77 1.94 11.59 -14.62
C VAL A 77 1.59 12.85 -15.40
N GLU A 78 2.13 14.00 -14.99
CA GLU A 78 1.87 15.31 -15.56
C GLU A 78 3.19 15.92 -16.05
N ALA A 79 3.15 16.64 -17.18
CA ALA A 79 4.33 17.31 -17.70
C ALA A 79 4.77 18.45 -16.76
N PRO A 80 6.00 18.43 -16.22
CA PRO A 80 6.51 19.55 -15.44
C PRO A 80 6.95 20.70 -16.37
N ALA A 81 6.97 21.92 -15.84
CA ALA A 81 7.27 23.12 -16.62
C ALA A 81 8.69 23.11 -17.22
N ASP A 82 9.63 22.45 -16.52
CA ASP A 82 11.04 22.43 -16.85
C ASP A 82 11.48 21.22 -17.70
N ALA A 83 10.52 20.41 -18.20
CA ALA A 83 10.80 19.25 -19.06
C ALA A 83 10.28 19.44 -20.49
N PRO A 84 11.01 20.17 -21.35
CA PRO A 84 10.59 20.43 -22.74
C PRO A 84 10.57 19.17 -23.62
N ARG A 85 11.19 18.07 -23.18
CA ARG A 85 11.25 16.78 -23.89
C ARG A 85 10.34 15.71 -23.28
N TRP A 86 9.44 16.09 -22.38
CA TRP A 86 8.50 15.17 -21.75
C TRP A 86 7.61 14.50 -22.81
N ALA A 87 7.69 13.18 -22.93
CA ALA A 87 6.83 12.37 -23.82
C ALA A 87 5.90 11.43 -23.04
N GLY A 88 5.69 11.71 -21.75
CA GLY A 88 4.81 10.97 -20.87
C GLY A 88 3.33 11.01 -21.27
N PRO A 89 2.43 10.45 -20.44
CA PRO A 89 2.66 10.04 -19.06
C PRO A 89 3.40 8.69 -18.93
N TYR A 90 4.40 8.64 -18.05
CA TYR A 90 5.16 7.42 -17.74
C TYR A 90 4.43 6.51 -16.75
N LEU A 91 3.50 7.07 -15.97
CA LEU A 91 2.56 6.34 -15.12
C LEU A 91 1.12 6.67 -15.50
N LYS A 92 0.28 5.63 -15.55
CA LYS A 92 -1.11 5.76 -16.05
C LYS A 92 -2.00 6.62 -15.16
N GLN A 93 -1.75 6.64 -13.85
CA GLN A 93 -2.65 7.23 -12.87
C GLN A 93 -1.88 7.73 -11.65
N THR A 94 -2.29 8.88 -11.09
CA THR A 94 -1.77 9.42 -9.83
C THR A 94 -1.99 8.47 -8.65
N GLN A 95 -3.00 7.60 -8.73
CA GLN A 95 -3.24 6.56 -7.71
C GLN A 95 -2.07 5.58 -7.58
N ALA A 96 -1.26 5.40 -8.63
CA ALA A 96 -0.05 4.58 -8.57
C ALA A 96 1.06 5.20 -7.69
N LEU A 97 0.88 6.47 -7.27
CA LEU A 97 1.78 7.17 -6.36
C LEU A 97 1.36 7.06 -4.89
N ILE A 98 0.30 6.29 -4.59
CA ILE A 98 -0.21 6.08 -3.24
C ILE A 98 -0.05 4.61 -2.89
N ASP A 99 0.58 4.33 -1.76
CA ASP A 99 0.83 2.99 -1.27
C ASP A 99 -0.46 2.29 -0.75
N PRO A 100 -0.44 0.97 -0.48
CA PRO A 100 -1.59 0.22 0.03
C PRO A 100 -2.07 0.61 1.45
N TRP A 101 -1.34 1.47 2.15
CA TRP A 101 -1.73 2.06 3.43
C TRP A 101 -2.34 3.46 3.26
N GLY A 102 -2.36 3.99 2.03
CA GLY A 102 -2.95 5.28 1.70
C GLY A 102 -1.97 6.44 1.80
N HIS A 103 -0.67 6.18 1.95
CA HIS A 103 0.36 7.21 2.04
C HIS A 103 1.00 7.45 0.66
N PRO A 104 1.31 8.71 0.30
CA PRO A 104 2.06 8.97 -0.91
C PRO A 104 3.48 8.40 -0.80
N TYR A 105 3.98 7.82 -1.89
CA TYR A 105 5.38 7.42 -1.99
C TYR A 105 6.31 8.62 -1.77
N GLN A 106 7.37 8.39 -1.00
CA GLN A 106 8.39 9.40 -0.77
C GLN A 106 9.47 9.28 -1.84
N TYR A 107 9.86 10.42 -2.39
CA TYR A 107 10.88 10.53 -3.42
C TYR A 107 11.90 11.59 -3.00
N VAL A 108 13.18 11.25 -3.14
CA VAL A 108 14.29 12.15 -2.84
C VAL A 108 15.32 12.05 -3.96
N TYR A 109 15.68 13.21 -4.54
CA TYR A 109 16.76 13.33 -5.52
C TYR A 109 17.35 14.75 -5.52
N PRO A 110 18.69 14.89 -5.57
CA PRO A 110 19.68 13.84 -5.30
C PRO A 110 19.72 13.49 -3.81
N ASN A 111 19.90 12.21 -3.48
CA ASN A 111 20.25 11.79 -2.12
C ASN A 111 21.75 12.01 -1.85
N GLU A 112 22.22 11.65 -0.66
CA GLU A 112 23.64 11.80 -0.26
C GLU A 112 24.62 11.09 -1.22
N ALA A 113 24.18 10.05 -1.94
CA ALA A 113 24.95 9.31 -2.93
C ALA A 113 24.79 9.85 -4.37
N GLY A 114 24.06 10.94 -4.57
CA GLY A 114 23.75 11.49 -5.90
C GLY A 114 22.72 10.66 -6.70
N GLN A 115 22.06 9.70 -6.06
CA GLN A 115 21.07 8.82 -6.67
C GLN A 115 19.66 9.25 -6.29
N TYR A 116 18.65 8.72 -6.97
CA TYR A 116 17.27 8.87 -6.50
C TYR A 116 16.95 7.78 -5.48
N SER A 117 16.06 8.08 -4.54
CA SER A 117 15.50 7.09 -3.62
C SER A 117 13.99 7.19 -3.61
N ILE A 118 13.31 6.03 -3.67
CA ILE A 118 11.87 5.91 -3.49
C ILE A 118 11.54 4.91 -2.39
N TYR A 119 10.62 5.26 -1.51
CA TYR A 119 10.21 4.39 -0.41
C TYR A 119 8.76 4.68 0.03
N SER A 120 8.12 3.66 0.61
CA SER A 120 6.82 3.78 1.27
C SER A 120 7.02 3.86 2.78
N LEU A 121 6.12 4.56 3.47
CA LEU A 121 6.10 4.59 4.94
C LEU A 121 5.54 3.28 5.54
N GLY A 122 4.92 2.44 4.70
CA GLY A 122 4.31 1.18 5.11
C GLY A 122 3.16 1.42 6.09
N SER A 123 3.05 0.56 7.11
CA SER A 123 2.06 0.73 8.17
C SER A 123 2.39 1.85 9.16
N LYS A 124 3.54 2.54 9.02
CA LYS A 124 3.88 3.68 9.88
C LYS A 124 3.16 4.94 9.36
N THR A 125 2.36 5.56 10.23
CA THR A 125 1.74 6.86 9.93
C THR A 125 2.77 7.98 9.90
N THR A 126 2.51 9.03 9.10
CA THR A 126 3.38 10.22 8.97
C THR A 126 3.70 10.88 10.32
N ALA A 127 2.81 10.78 11.31
CA ALA A 127 3.03 11.28 12.67
C ALA A 127 4.15 10.54 13.44
N ASN A 128 4.39 9.26 13.12
CA ASN A 128 5.47 8.46 13.72
C ASN A 128 6.75 8.47 12.87
N ALA A 129 6.69 8.92 11.61
CA ALA A 129 7.87 9.02 10.74
C ALA A 129 8.71 10.26 11.05
N SER A 130 8.09 11.34 11.53
CA SER A 130 8.79 12.55 11.99
C SER A 130 9.55 12.35 13.29
N ASP A 131 9.13 11.43 14.15
CA ASP A 131 9.80 11.13 15.43
C ASP A 131 11.05 10.23 15.24
N ASP A 132 11.02 9.28 14.30
CA ASP A 132 12.17 8.37 14.05
C ASP A 132 13.32 9.01 13.27
N ARG A 133 13.09 10.13 12.55
CA ARG A 133 14.17 10.89 11.90
C ARG A 133 15.14 11.55 12.89
N ALA A 134 14.83 11.55 14.19
CA ALA A 134 15.74 11.99 15.23
C ALA A 134 16.81 10.93 15.64
N MET A 135 16.71 9.67 15.19
CA MET A 135 17.64 8.61 15.58
C MET A 135 18.64 8.15 14.51
N GLU A 136 18.50 8.53 13.25
CA GLU A 136 19.41 8.13 12.17
C GLU A 136 20.33 9.29 11.73
N ALA A 137 21.17 9.76 12.67
CA ALA A 137 22.32 10.63 12.37
C ALA A 137 23.46 10.48 13.39
N ARG A 138 23.64 9.27 13.93
CA ARG A 138 24.81 8.93 14.75
C ARG A 138 25.29 7.51 14.44
N ARG A 139 26.07 7.38 13.36
CA ARG A 139 27.30 6.56 13.31
C ARG A 139 28.09 6.86 12.05
#